data_AF-A0AAU9W0K0-F1
#
_entry.id   AF-A0AAU9W0K0-F1
#
_cell.length_a   1.000
_cell.length_b   1.000
_cell.length_c   1.000
_cell.angle_alpha   90.00
_cell.angle_beta   90.00
_cell.angle_gamma   90.00
#
_symmetry.space_group_name_H-M   'P 1'
#
loop_
_entity.id
_entity.type
_entity.pdbx_description
1 polymer ?
#
loop_
_entity_poly.entity_id
_entity_poly.type
_entity_poly.pdbx_seq_one_letter_code
_entity_poly.pdbx_strand_id
1 'polypeptide(L)'
;MQETVSILQAQIQTKRRVLELCKERQRVEEEKQEIMKNTRSYLLAQVEQIESRLKRALLKSQQSMSDMIKTLDMERKAIVFWNNLNNSAKDLGKVADTWKPGKLRRVRTLNDLSTSREEIFDDEFATCEFPCDLSDDDALTEILRN
;
A
#
# COMPACT_ATOMS: atom_id res chain seq x y z
N MET A 1 -32.79 22.10 -80.55
CA MET A 1 -33.55 21.07 -79.80
C MET A 1 -32.66 19.93 -79.31
N GLN A 2 -31.80 19.36 -80.16
CA GLN A 2 -30.95 18.21 -79.81
C GLN A 2 -29.83 18.55 -78.79
N GLU A 3 -29.17 19.71 -78.93
CA GLU A 3 -28.18 20.18 -77.94
C GLU A 3 -28.77 20.39 -76.55
N THR A 4 -29.95 21.00 -76.45
CA THR A 4 -30.68 21.18 -75.19
C THR A 4 -30.97 19.85 -74.49
N VAL A 5 -31.28 18.79 -75.24
CA VAL A 5 -31.51 17.45 -74.68
C VAL A 5 -30.20 16.85 -74.15
N SER A 6 -29.10 16.97 -74.90
CA SER A 6 -27.78 16.50 -74.45
C SER A 6 -27.31 17.20 -73.18
N ILE A 7 -27.51 18.52 -73.09
CA ILE A 7 -27.16 19.31 -71.89
C ILE A 7 -27.97 18.82 -70.67
N LEU A 8 -29.27 18.59 -70.82
CA LEU A 8 -30.13 18.10 -69.75
C LEU A 8 -29.72 16.69 -69.30
N GLN A 9 -29.38 15.79 -70.23
CA GLN A 9 -28.89 14.45 -69.89
C GLN A 9 -27.58 14.51 -69.10
N ALA A 10 -26.63 15.36 -69.51
CA ALA A 10 -25.39 15.57 -68.79
C ALA A 10 -25.64 16.12 -67.37
N GLN A 11 -26.55 17.08 -67.22
CA GLN A 11 -26.92 17.61 -65.90
C GLN A 11 -27.56 16.56 -64.99
N ILE A 12 -28.44 15.70 -65.53
CA ILE A 12 -29.06 14.60 -64.77
C ILE A 12 -27.99 13.62 -64.29
N GLN A 13 -27.05 13.25 -65.16
CA GLN A 13 -25.95 12.34 -64.79
C GLN A 13 -25.05 12.97 -63.72
N THR A 14 -24.68 14.24 -63.87
CA THR A 14 -23.89 14.97 -62.87
C THR A 14 -24.60 15.04 -61.54
N LYS A 15 -25.89 15.38 -61.51
CA LYS A 15 -26.68 15.41 -60.26
C LYS A 15 -26.72 14.05 -59.57
N ARG A 16 -26.89 12.95 -60.32
CA ARG A 16 -26.84 11.59 -59.76
C ARG A 16 -25.49 11.28 -59.13
N ARG A 17 -24.38 11.60 -59.82
CA ARG A 17 -23.02 11.41 -59.30
C ARG A 17 -22.78 12.21 -58.02
N VAL A 18 -23.18 13.48 -58.00
CA VAL A 18 -23.04 14.33 -56.82
C VAL A 18 -23.83 13.77 -55.64
N LEU A 19 -25.06 13.29 -55.87
CA LEU A 19 -25.90 12.72 -54.83
C LEU A 19 -25.29 11.45 -54.22
N GLU A 20 -24.71 10.57 -55.04
CA GLU A 20 -23.99 9.40 -54.53
C GLU A 20 -22.72 9.78 -53.76
N LEU A 21 -21.96 10.78 -54.21
CA LEU A 21 -20.81 11.31 -53.47
C LEU A 21 -21.22 11.92 -52.12
N CYS A 22 -22.37 12.60 -52.06
CA CYS A 22 -22.90 13.14 -50.80
C CYS A 22 -23.25 12.03 -49.81
N LYS A 23 -23.91 10.95 -50.27
CA LYS A 23 -24.20 9.79 -49.43
C LYS A 23 -22.93 9.11 -48.93
N GLU A 24 -21.95 8.93 -49.80
CA GLU A 24 -20.68 8.32 -49.42
C GLU A 24 -19.95 9.16 -48.37
N ARG A 25 -19.89 10.47 -48.58
CA ARG A 25 -19.28 11.39 -47.61
C ARG A 25 -19.98 11.35 -46.26
N GLN A 26 -21.30 11.20 -46.24
CA GLN A 26 -22.05 11.04 -45.00
C GLN A 26 -21.67 9.75 -44.28
N ARG A 27 -21.64 8.61 -44.99
CA ARG A 27 -21.23 7.32 -44.40
C ARG A 27 -19.84 7.37 -43.78
N VAL A 28 -18.88 7.96 -44.49
CA VAL A 28 -17.49 8.09 -43.99
C VAL A 28 -17.42 8.95 -42.73
N GLU A 29 -18.21 10.03 -42.64
CA GLU A 29 -18.23 10.86 -41.42
C GLU A 29 -18.88 10.12 -40.24
N GLU A 30 -19.95 9.35 -40.48
CA GLU A 30 -20.57 8.50 -39.46
C GLU A 30 -19.60 7.43 -38.94
N GLU A 31 -18.90 6.73 -39.84
CA GLU A 31 -17.87 5.73 -39.50
C GLU A 31 -16.73 6.36 -38.70
N LYS A 32 -16.25 7.53 -39.11
CA LYS A 32 -15.21 8.27 -38.39
C LYS A 32 -15.66 8.65 -36.98
N GLN A 33 -16.90 9.09 -36.80
CA GLN A 33 -17.44 9.40 -35.47
C GLN A 33 -17.54 8.16 -34.59
N GLU A 34 -17.94 7.02 -35.16
CA GLU A 34 -17.99 5.75 -34.45
C GLU A 34 -16.60 5.27 -34.03
N ILE A 35 -15.62 5.30 -34.93
CA ILE A 35 -14.22 4.98 -34.62
C ILE A 35 -13.72 5.87 -33.49
N MET A 36 -13.93 7.18 -33.58
CA MET A 36 -13.50 8.13 -32.55
C MET A 36 -14.14 7.82 -31.19
N LYS A 37 -15.43 7.49 -31.16
CA LYS A 37 -16.13 7.08 -29.93
C LYS A 37 -15.55 5.80 -29.36
N ASN A 38 -15.31 4.79 -30.18
CA ASN A 38 -14.77 3.51 -29.76
C ASN A 38 -13.33 3.65 -29.23
N THR A 39 -12.48 4.41 -29.93
CA THR A 39 -11.13 4.73 -29.48
C THR A 39 -11.15 5.48 -28.15
N ARG A 40 -12.02 6.48 -28.00
CA ARG A 40 -12.15 7.21 -26.74
C ARG A 40 -12.55 6.30 -25.59
N SER A 41 -13.54 5.43 -25.78
CA SER A 41 -13.98 4.47 -24.76
C SER A 41 -12.86 3.51 -24.38
N TYR A 42 -12.11 2.99 -25.36
CA TYR A 42 -10.97 2.11 -25.12
C TYR A 42 -9.87 2.80 -24.31
N LEU A 43 -9.50 4.03 -24.69
CA LEU A 43 -8.48 4.80 -23.99
C LEU A 43 -8.91 5.13 -22.55
N LEU A 44 -10.18 5.47 -22.32
CA LEU A 44 -10.70 5.70 -20.97
C LEU A 44 -10.61 4.44 -20.11
N ALA A 45 -11.01 3.28 -20.63
CA ALA A 45 -10.91 2.01 -19.90
C ALA A 45 -9.45 1.66 -19.55
N GLN A 46 -8.50 1.93 -20.46
CA GLN A 46 -7.07 1.75 -20.16
C GLN A 46 -6.59 2.68 -19.05
N VAL A 47 -6.98 3.96 -19.09
CA VAL A 47 -6.61 4.94 -18.05
C VAL A 47 -7.14 4.50 -16.70
N GLU A 48 -8.41 4.11 -16.60
CA GLU A 48 -9.01 3.62 -15.36
C GLU A 48 -8.28 2.39 -14.81
N GLN A 49 -7.88 1.45 -15.69
CA GLN A 49 -7.11 0.27 -15.30
C GLN A 49 -5.73 0.65 -14.74
N ILE A 50 -5.02 1.57 -15.41
CA ILE A 50 -3.70 2.04 -14.98
C ILE A 50 -3.81 2.78 -13.64
N GLU A 51 -4.76 3.68 -13.49
CA GLU A 51 -5.00 4.42 -12.26
C GLU A 51 -5.32 3.47 -11.09
N SER A 52 -6.15 2.46 -11.31
CA SER A 52 -6.49 1.45 -10.30
C SER A 52 -5.26 0.65 -9.86
N ARG A 53 -4.42 0.23 -10.82
CA ARG A 53 -3.15 -0.48 -10.53
C ARG A 53 -2.19 0.42 -9.74
N LEU A 54 -2.09 1.70 -10.11
CA LEU A 54 -1.21 2.65 -9.45
C LEU A 54 -1.67 2.95 -8.02
N LYS A 55 -2.98 3.16 -7.79
CA LYS A 55 -3.57 3.33 -6.45
C LYS A 55 -3.24 2.13 -5.56
N ARG A 56 -3.40 0.90 -6.08
CA ARG A 56 -3.08 -0.32 -5.32
C ARG A 56 -1.59 -0.43 -4.99
N ALA A 57 -0.71 -0.14 -5.96
CA ALA A 57 0.72 -0.17 -5.74
C ALA A 57 1.17 0.86 -4.69
N LEU A 58 0.60 2.06 -4.74
CA LEU A 58 0.86 3.13 -3.78
C LEU A 58 0.45 2.72 -2.35
N LEU A 59 -0.74 2.14 -2.19
CA LEU A 59 -1.21 1.64 -0.90
C LEU A 59 -0.29 0.55 -0.32
N LYS A 60 0.15 -0.41 -1.16
CA LYS A 60 1.11 -1.44 -0.75
C LYS A 60 2.45 -0.83 -0.31
N SER A 61 2.95 0.15 -1.06
CA SER A 61 4.19 0.85 -0.71
C SER A 61 4.05 1.62 0.60
N GLN A 62 2.94 2.32 0.81
CA GLN A 62 2.65 3.02 2.05
C GLN A 62 2.59 2.08 3.26
N GLN A 63 1.93 0.92 3.10
CA GLN A 63 1.87 -0.10 4.14
C GLN A 63 3.27 -0.63 4.46
N SER A 64 4.06 -0.97 3.45
CA SER A 64 5.44 -1.44 3.63
C SER A 64 6.32 -0.41 4.34
N MET A 65 6.20 0.88 4.01
CA MET A 65 6.92 1.95 4.72
C MET A 65 6.48 2.06 6.18
N SER A 66 5.18 1.97 6.46
CA SER A 66 4.66 1.95 7.83
C SER A 66 5.25 0.79 8.63
N ASP A 67 5.32 -0.40 8.05
CA ASP A 67 5.85 -1.58 8.73
C ASP A 67 7.35 -1.46 8.98
N MET A 68 8.12 -0.92 8.03
CA MET A 68 9.54 -0.60 8.24
C MET A 68 9.74 0.41 9.39
N ILE A 69 8.92 1.46 9.47
CA ILE A 69 9.00 2.45 10.55
C ILE A 69 8.74 1.79 11.92
N LYS A 70 7.74 0.90 12.02
CA LYS A 70 7.47 0.16 13.25
C LYS A 70 8.66 -0.72 13.65
N THR A 71 9.24 -1.43 12.69
CA THR A 71 10.44 -2.27 12.95
C THR A 71 11.60 -1.43 13.45
N LEU A 72 11.90 -0.30 12.80
CA LEU A 72 12.97 0.61 13.23
C LEU A 72 12.72 1.19 14.64
N ASP A 73 11.47 1.47 15.00
CA ASP A 73 11.12 1.93 16.36
C ASP A 73 11.37 0.84 17.42
N MET A 74 11.02 -0.42 17.10
CA MET A 74 11.31 -1.56 17.98
C MET A 74 12.82 -1.78 18.14
N GLU A 75 13.60 -1.72 17.05
CA GLU A 75 15.05 -1.81 17.09
C GLU A 75 15.67 -0.68 17.94
N ARG A 76 15.18 0.56 17.77
CA ARG A 76 15.62 1.70 18.57
C ARG A 76 15.35 1.48 20.06
N LYS A 77 14.16 1.00 20.42
CA LYS A 77 13.81 0.67 21.81
C LYS A 77 14.70 -0.42 22.38
N ALA A 78 14.99 -1.47 21.61
CA ALA A 78 15.89 -2.54 22.00
C ALA A 78 17.32 -2.03 22.25
N ILE A 79 17.84 -1.14 21.39
CA ILE A 79 19.16 -0.52 21.58
C ILE A 79 19.20 0.30 22.88
N VAL A 80 18.18 1.11 23.15
CA VAL A 80 18.08 1.88 24.39
C VAL A 80 18.06 0.96 25.61
N PHE A 81 17.27 -0.11 25.57
CA PHE A 81 17.21 -1.11 26.64
C PHE A 81 18.59 -1.71 26.93
N TRP A 82 19.29 -2.20 25.89
CA TRP A 82 20.62 -2.79 26.06
C TRP A 82 21.66 -1.79 26.56
N ASN A 83 21.61 -0.53 26.10
CA ASN A 83 22.49 0.52 26.59
C ASN A 83 22.24 0.83 28.08
N ASN A 84 20.97 0.88 28.51
CA ASN A 84 20.61 1.10 29.91
C ASN A 84 21.09 -0.05 30.81
N LEU A 85 20.92 -1.30 30.35
CA LEU A 85 21.46 -2.47 31.05
C LEU A 85 22.98 -2.41 31.18
N ASN A 86 23.69 -2.10 30.09
CA ASN A 86 25.15 -2.03 30.10
C ASN A 86 25.67 -0.89 31.00
N ASN A 87 24.98 0.25 31.04
CA ASN A 87 25.33 1.35 31.94
C ASN A 87 25.05 1.01 33.40
N SER A 88 23.93 0.33 33.69
CA SER A 88 23.62 -0.16 35.04
C SER A 88 24.60 -1.24 35.50
N ALA A 89 25.09 -2.07 34.56
CA ALA A 89 26.10 -3.09 34.83
C ALA A 89 27.44 -2.48 35.26
N LYS A 90 27.80 -1.27 34.79
CA LYS A 90 29.01 -0.55 35.23
C LYS A 90 28.91 -0.10 36.70
N ASP A 91 27.69 0.09 37.22
CA ASP A 91 27.45 0.37 38.63
C ASP A 91 27.35 -0.91 39.50
N LEU A 92 27.34 -2.11 38.91
CA LEU A 92 27.40 -3.37 39.67
C LEU A 92 28.66 -3.49 40.52
N GLY A 93 29.78 -2.85 40.13
CA GLY A 93 30.97 -2.77 40.99
C GLY A 93 30.69 -2.01 42.29
N LYS A 94 29.91 -0.93 42.23
CA LYS A 94 29.50 -0.14 43.41
C LYS A 94 28.44 -0.87 44.23
N VAL A 95 27.49 -1.55 43.57
CA VAL A 95 26.50 -2.39 44.25
C VAL A 95 27.21 -3.57 44.93
N ALA A 96 28.05 -4.33 44.24
CA ALA A 96 28.83 -5.42 44.81
C ALA A 96 29.74 -4.96 45.96
N ASP A 97 30.28 -3.73 45.89
CA ASP A 97 31.04 -3.13 46.98
C ASP A 97 30.21 -2.94 48.26
N THR A 98 28.91 -2.67 48.16
CA THR A 98 28.01 -2.61 49.33
C THR A 98 27.69 -3.99 49.92
N TRP A 99 27.93 -5.07 49.16
CA TRP A 99 27.67 -6.46 49.57
C TRP A 99 28.93 -7.15 50.12
N LYS A 100 30.07 -6.45 50.18
CA LYS A 100 31.31 -6.96 50.77
C LYS A 100 31.12 -7.29 52.26
N PRO A 101 31.66 -8.43 52.74
CA PRO A 101 31.63 -8.78 54.17
C PRO A 101 32.28 -7.66 54.99
N GLY A 102 31.48 -6.97 55.82
CA GLY A 102 31.90 -5.82 56.63
C GLY A 102 31.16 -4.51 56.37
N LYS A 103 30.55 -4.33 55.18
CA LYS A 103 29.68 -3.18 54.88
C LYS A 103 28.19 -3.47 55.04
N LEU A 104 27.82 -4.75 55.04
CA LEU A 104 26.47 -5.20 55.34
C LEU A 104 26.16 -4.95 56.83
N ARG A 105 25.12 -4.16 57.11
CA ARG A 105 24.60 -3.97 58.48
C ARG A 105 24.12 -5.33 58.98
N ARG A 106 24.70 -5.84 60.07
CA ARG A 106 24.23 -7.09 60.70
C ARG A 106 22.78 -6.91 61.13
N VAL A 107 21.88 -7.65 60.52
CA VAL A 107 20.50 -7.85 61.00
C VAL A 107 20.62 -8.58 62.33
N ARG A 108 20.35 -7.89 63.44
CA ARG A 108 20.56 -8.46 64.79
C ARG A 108 19.28 -9.07 65.38
N THR A 109 18.12 -8.74 64.82
CA THR A 109 16.82 -9.22 65.32
C THR A 109 15.78 -9.29 64.20
N LEU A 110 14.80 -10.19 64.34
CA LEU A 110 13.72 -10.43 63.37
C LEU A 110 12.87 -9.17 63.06
N ASN A 111 12.86 -8.17 63.95
CA ASN A 111 12.14 -6.91 63.75
C ASN A 111 12.69 -6.03 62.62
N ASP A 112 13.95 -6.22 62.22
CA ASP A 112 14.58 -5.45 61.13
C ASP A 112 14.07 -5.84 59.72
N LEU A 113 13.37 -6.98 59.60
CA LEU A 113 12.79 -7.46 58.34
C LEU A 113 11.38 -6.90 58.06
N SER A 114 10.76 -6.23 59.05
CA SER A 114 9.34 -5.82 58.97
C SER A 114 9.07 -4.51 58.22
N THR A 115 10.11 -3.83 57.73
CA THR A 115 9.99 -2.52 57.06
C THR A 115 10.20 -2.55 55.54
N SER A 116 10.46 -3.69 54.91
CA SER A 116 10.39 -3.78 53.45
C SER A 116 8.94 -3.92 53.03
N ARG A 117 8.22 -2.80 53.10
CA ARG A 117 6.95 -2.58 52.44
C ARG A 117 7.15 -2.85 50.94
N GLU A 118 6.55 -3.92 50.45
CA GLU A 118 6.44 -4.23 49.02
C GLU A 118 5.67 -3.10 48.36
N GLU A 119 6.37 -2.20 47.69
CA GLU A 119 5.77 -1.23 46.78
C GLU A 119 5.87 -1.75 45.35
N ILE A 120 4.73 -2.26 44.88
CA ILE A 120 4.14 -2.04 43.55
C ILE A 120 4.80 -2.80 42.39
N PHE A 121 4.22 -3.97 42.07
CA PHE A 121 4.02 -4.39 40.68
C PHE A 121 2.52 -4.34 40.40
N ASP A 122 1.99 -3.13 40.21
CA ASP A 122 0.64 -2.95 39.68
C ASP A 122 0.70 -2.78 38.16
N ASP A 123 -0.14 -3.56 37.50
CA ASP A 123 -0.76 -3.39 36.18
C ASP A 123 0.12 -3.02 34.98
N GLU A 124 0.36 -3.98 34.08
CA GLU A 124 -0.06 -3.88 32.65
C GLU A 124 0.23 -5.19 31.88
N PHE A 125 -0.34 -6.33 32.30
CA PHE A 125 -0.47 -7.50 31.44
C PHE A 125 -1.91 -7.59 30.91
N ALA A 126 -2.36 -6.53 30.22
CA ALA A 126 -3.61 -6.55 29.48
C ALA A 126 -3.38 -7.14 28.08
N THR A 127 -3.69 -8.43 27.95
CA THR A 127 -4.28 -9.09 26.77
C THR A 127 -3.80 -8.67 25.37
N CYS A 128 -2.82 -9.40 24.82
CA CYS A 128 -2.69 -9.56 23.37
C CYS A 128 -3.64 -10.68 22.91
N GLU A 129 -4.88 -10.33 22.57
CA GLU A 129 -5.71 -11.18 21.71
C GLU A 129 -5.17 -11.05 20.27
N PHE A 130 -4.47 -12.08 19.80
CA PHE A 130 -4.16 -12.23 18.38
C PHE A 130 -5.42 -12.69 17.65
N PRO A 131 -5.84 -12.06 16.54
CA PRO A 131 -6.66 -12.74 15.57
C PRO A 131 -5.78 -13.77 14.85
N CYS A 132 -5.88 -15.02 15.31
CA CYS A 132 -5.44 -16.20 14.58
C CYS A 132 -6.50 -16.49 13.50
N ASP A 133 -6.33 -15.95 12.30
CA ASP A 133 -6.81 -16.58 11.07
C ASP A 133 -6.20 -15.89 9.85
N LEU A 134 -5.03 -16.37 9.45
CA LEU A 134 -4.56 -16.31 8.07
C LEU A 134 -3.88 -17.65 7.79
N SER A 135 -4.71 -18.66 7.53
CA SER A 135 -4.32 -19.83 6.73
C SER A 135 -4.04 -19.32 5.32
N ASP A 136 -2.79 -19.00 5.05
CA ASP A 136 -2.23 -18.94 3.71
C ASP A 136 -2.09 -20.37 3.13
N ASP A 137 -1.79 -20.42 1.83
CA ASP A 137 -1.25 -21.55 1.07
C ASP A 137 -2.24 -22.51 0.40
N ASP A 138 -2.64 -22.17 -0.83
CA ASP A 138 -2.55 -23.10 -2.00
C ASP A 138 -3.09 -22.49 -3.32
N ALA A 139 -2.60 -21.32 -3.78
CA ALA A 139 -3.04 -20.81 -5.09
C ALA A 139 -2.04 -19.98 -5.91
N LEU A 140 -0.74 -20.01 -5.63
CA LEU A 140 0.22 -19.18 -6.37
C LEU A 140 1.50 -19.90 -6.82
N THR A 141 1.37 -21.11 -7.35
CA THR A 141 2.48 -21.81 -8.03
C THR A 141 2.18 -22.27 -9.46
N GLU A 142 1.25 -21.63 -10.17
CA GLU A 142 0.98 -22.05 -11.56
C GLU A 142 0.56 -20.94 -12.56
N ILE A 143 1.09 -19.71 -12.43
CA ILE A 143 0.94 -18.68 -13.49
C ILE A 143 2.26 -17.95 -13.75
N LEU A 144 3.36 -18.70 -13.88
CA LEU A 144 4.60 -18.23 -14.52
C LEU A 144 5.12 -19.22 -15.56
N ARG A 145 4.26 -20.11 -16.05
CA ARG A 145 4.57 -21.04 -17.14
C ARG A 145 3.50 -20.93 -18.22
N ASN A 146 3.54 -19.84 -18.97
CA ASN A 146 3.08 -19.71 -20.35
C ASN A 146 3.83 -18.56 -21.00
#